data_AF-A0A924JA50-F1
#
_entry.id   AF-A0A924JA50-F1
#
_cell.length_a   1.000
_cell.length_b   1.000
_cell.length_c   1.000
_cell.angle_alpha   90.00
_cell.angle_beta   90.00
_cell.angle_gamma   90.00
#
_symmetry.space_group_name_H-M   'P 1'
#
loop_
_entity.id
_entity.type
_entity.pdbx_description
1 polymer ?
#
loop_
_entity_poly.entity_id
_entity_poly.type
_entity_poly.pdbx_seq_one_letter_code
_entity_poly.pdbx_strand_id
1 'polypeptide(L)'
;MLPDLLSEADWRVTTSQLGHYGYTRNTADFVMPIPGAETFPDGTADAVLKYIHSRPNAGCWQTALLHSGPIPVVFEKSETILWARVELPNLLLVTRGCTADCIMAQVRTLLAGIADDHQNLDALRFQPAYETSVVWELLRELKATRLAEQIGINTQLLSQTISGTTHLCPEQAAQLQKALHKLGRQLSRVSIH
;
A
#
# COMPACT_ATOMS: atom_id res chain seq x y z
N MET A 1 -19.36 0.05 10.09
CA MET A 1 -18.52 -0.85 9.27
C MET A 1 -18.09 -0.09 8.02
N LEU A 2 -17.06 -0.54 7.27
CA LEU A 2 -16.54 0.20 6.10
C LEU A 2 -17.60 0.57 5.04
N PRO A 3 -18.60 -0.29 4.71
CA PRO A 3 -19.68 0.10 3.81
C PRO A 3 -20.50 1.30 4.29
N ASP A 4 -20.72 1.42 5.60
CA ASP A 4 -21.44 2.55 6.19
C ASP A 4 -20.63 3.84 6.02
N LEU A 5 -19.31 3.79 6.28
CA LEU A 5 -18.41 4.92 6.08
C LEU A 5 -18.35 5.37 4.61
N LEU A 6 -18.35 4.42 3.67
CA LEU A 6 -18.40 4.71 2.24
C LEU A 6 -19.72 5.40 1.86
N SER A 7 -20.85 4.89 2.37
CA SER A 7 -22.17 5.49 2.13
C SER A 7 -22.28 6.89 2.72
N GLU A 8 -21.80 7.11 3.95
CA GLU A 8 -21.77 8.43 4.60
C GLU A 8 -20.90 9.44 3.84
N ALA A 9 -19.87 8.95 3.15
CA ALA A 9 -18.96 9.75 2.35
C ALA A 9 -19.36 9.85 0.86
N ASP A 10 -20.61 9.55 0.51
CA ASP A 10 -21.20 9.60 -0.84
C ASP A 10 -20.57 8.66 -1.89
N TRP A 11 -19.92 7.58 -1.46
CA TRP A 11 -19.45 6.54 -2.38
C TRP A 11 -20.60 5.61 -2.78
N ARG A 12 -20.69 5.29 -4.08
CA ARG A 12 -21.71 4.40 -4.63
C ARG A 12 -21.07 3.16 -5.20
N VAL A 13 -21.63 1.99 -4.91
CA VAL A 13 -21.21 0.73 -5.54
C VAL A 13 -21.53 0.79 -7.02
N THR A 14 -20.54 0.50 -7.87
CA THR A 14 -20.71 0.49 -9.34
C THR A 14 -20.56 -0.90 -9.92
N THR A 15 -19.64 -1.70 -9.39
CA THR A 15 -19.34 -3.03 -9.94
C THR A 15 -19.01 -4.02 -8.84
N SER A 16 -19.22 -5.31 -9.15
CA SER A 16 -18.60 -6.40 -8.41
C SER A 16 -18.00 -7.38 -9.41
N GLN A 17 -16.68 -7.50 -9.39
CA GLN A 17 -15.94 -8.37 -10.30
C GLN A 17 -14.75 -8.98 -9.56
N LEU A 18 -14.42 -10.23 -9.87
CA LEU A 18 -13.24 -10.94 -9.36
C LEU A 18 -13.11 -10.90 -7.82
N GLY A 19 -14.23 -10.99 -7.11
CA GLY A 19 -14.25 -10.94 -5.65
C GLY A 19 -13.91 -9.55 -5.06
N HIS A 20 -14.11 -8.48 -5.85
CA HIS A 20 -13.92 -7.09 -5.43
C HIS A 20 -15.22 -6.30 -5.59
N TYR A 21 -15.36 -5.23 -4.79
CA TYR A 21 -16.33 -4.17 -5.00
C TYR A 21 -15.63 -2.95 -5.59
N GLY A 22 -16.22 -2.40 -6.65
CA GLY A 22 -15.91 -1.08 -7.18
C GLY A 22 -16.89 -0.06 -6.61
N TYR A 23 -16.36 1.08 -6.18
CA TYR A 23 -17.12 2.23 -5.71
C TYR A 23 -16.68 3.48 -6.47
N THR A 24 -17.61 4.39 -6.69
CA THR A 24 -17.30 5.69 -7.31
C THR A 24 -17.87 6.85 -6.52
N ARG A 25 -17.15 7.97 -6.58
CA ARG A 25 -17.58 9.26 -6.04
C ARG A 25 -17.00 10.38 -6.88
N ASN A 26 -17.87 11.11 -7.58
CA ASN A 26 -17.46 12.13 -8.56
C ASN A 26 -16.54 11.51 -9.63
N THR A 27 -15.28 11.95 -9.70
CA THR A 27 -14.25 11.45 -10.61
C THR A 27 -13.30 10.42 -9.96
N ALA A 28 -13.60 10.00 -8.72
CA ALA A 28 -12.75 9.09 -7.95
C ALA A 28 -13.31 7.67 -7.94
N ASP A 29 -12.41 6.70 -8.10
CA ASP A 29 -12.68 5.27 -8.12
C ASP A 29 -12.00 4.58 -6.92
N PHE A 30 -12.72 3.69 -6.25
CA PHE A 30 -12.20 2.88 -5.17
C PHE A 30 -12.52 1.41 -5.44
N VAL A 31 -11.50 0.57 -5.47
CA VAL A 31 -11.64 -0.88 -5.64
C VAL A 31 -11.09 -1.57 -4.42
N MET A 32 -11.85 -2.49 -3.84
CA MET A 32 -11.39 -3.28 -2.68
C MET A 32 -11.94 -4.70 -2.72
N PRO A 33 -11.25 -5.68 -2.10
CA PRO A 33 -11.77 -7.04 -2.01
C PRO A 33 -13.09 -7.05 -1.23
N ILE A 34 -14.00 -7.95 -1.58
CA ILE A 34 -15.23 -8.17 -0.82
C ILE A 34 -14.84 -8.47 0.64
N PRO A 35 -15.39 -7.74 1.62
CA PRO A 35 -15.05 -7.93 3.03
C PRO A 35 -15.23 -9.40 3.43
N GLY A 36 -14.19 -9.98 4.03
CA GLY A 36 -14.22 -11.32 4.63
C GLY A 36 -14.11 -11.21 6.15
N ALA A 37 -13.67 -12.30 6.79
CA ALA A 37 -13.33 -12.28 8.23
C ALA A 37 -12.01 -11.52 8.52
N GLU A 38 -11.23 -11.23 7.49
CA GLU A 38 -9.92 -10.58 7.59
C GLU A 38 -10.06 -9.06 7.69
N THR A 39 -9.30 -8.46 8.61
CA THR A 39 -9.18 -7.01 8.75
C THR A 39 -8.06 -6.49 7.85
N PHE A 40 -8.18 -5.23 7.41
CA PHE A 40 -7.06 -4.57 6.77
C PHE A 40 -5.86 -4.51 7.71
N PRO A 41 -4.63 -4.67 7.20
CA PRO A 41 -3.45 -4.19 7.88
C PRO A 41 -3.53 -2.68 8.14
N ASP A 42 -2.86 -2.20 9.18
CA ASP A 42 -2.97 -0.81 9.65
C ASP A 42 -2.64 0.22 8.54
N GLY A 43 -1.55 0.02 7.78
CA GLY A 43 -1.17 0.95 6.73
C GLY A 43 -2.18 1.01 5.58
N THR A 44 -2.77 -0.13 5.24
CA THR A 44 -3.84 -0.22 4.25
C THR A 44 -5.14 0.38 4.79
N ALA A 45 -5.47 0.18 6.06
CA ALA A 45 -6.63 0.79 6.70
C ALA A 45 -6.53 2.32 6.70
N ASP A 46 -5.37 2.86 7.07
CA ASP A 46 -5.08 4.29 7.07
C ASP A 46 -5.17 4.90 5.67
N ALA A 47 -4.60 4.21 4.67
CA ALA A 47 -4.70 4.64 3.27
C ALA A 47 -6.16 4.70 2.79
N VAL A 48 -6.97 3.68 3.12
CA VAL A 48 -8.39 3.64 2.79
C VAL A 48 -9.14 4.79 3.48
N LEU A 49 -8.97 4.97 4.79
CA LEU A 49 -9.64 6.03 5.54
C LEU A 49 -9.26 7.41 5.01
N LYS A 50 -7.98 7.66 4.76
CA LYS A 50 -7.49 8.91 4.16
C LYS A 50 -8.13 9.15 2.79
N TYR A 51 -8.19 8.11 1.95
CA TYR A 51 -8.73 8.23 0.61
C TYR A 51 -10.24 8.51 0.60
N ILE A 52 -11.01 7.80 1.43
CA ILE A 52 -12.46 8.01 1.58
C ILE A 52 -12.79 9.46 1.95
N HIS A 53 -11.99 10.09 2.82
CA HIS A 53 -12.21 11.47 3.25
C HIS A 53 -11.51 12.51 2.36
N SER A 54 -10.65 12.09 1.43
CA SER A 54 -9.92 13.00 0.54
C SER A 54 -10.84 13.63 -0.50
N ARG A 55 -10.56 14.88 -0.89
CA ARG A 55 -11.24 15.51 -2.02
C ARG A 55 -10.63 14.97 -3.32
N PRO A 56 -11.45 14.62 -4.33
CA PRO A 56 -10.93 14.27 -5.64
C PRO A 56 -10.02 15.39 -6.15
N ASN A 57 -8.87 15.02 -6.70
CA ASN A 57 -7.98 15.96 -7.36
C ASN A 57 -8.44 16.16 -8.82
N ALA A 58 -7.84 17.12 -9.54
CA ALA A 58 -8.16 17.32 -10.96
C ALA A 58 -7.57 16.22 -11.89
N GLY A 59 -6.92 15.20 -11.33
CA GLY A 59 -6.26 14.14 -12.09
C GLY A 59 -7.23 13.08 -12.58
N CYS A 60 -6.86 12.41 -13.67
CA CYS A 60 -7.56 11.26 -14.22
C CYS A 60 -6.58 10.08 -14.14
N TRP A 61 -6.92 9.03 -13.38
CA TRP A 61 -5.99 7.90 -13.19
C TRP A 61 -5.72 7.18 -14.51
N GLN A 62 -6.68 7.14 -15.44
CA GLN A 62 -6.51 6.55 -16.77
C GLN A 62 -5.39 7.28 -17.53
N THR A 63 -5.39 8.62 -17.50
CA THR A 63 -4.30 9.41 -18.09
C THR A 63 -2.99 9.19 -17.35
N ALA A 64 -3.02 9.05 -16.02
CA ALA A 64 -1.84 8.78 -15.22
C ALA A 64 -1.20 7.44 -15.60
N LEU A 65 -1.98 6.38 -15.83
CA LEU A 65 -1.48 5.07 -16.26
C LEU A 65 -0.69 5.13 -17.57
N LEU A 66 -1.14 5.93 -18.54
CA LEU A 66 -0.51 6.05 -19.86
C LEU A 66 0.81 6.83 -19.84
N HIS A 67 0.99 7.74 -18.87
CA HIS A 67 2.14 8.64 -18.79
C HIS A 67 3.06 8.34 -17.59
N SER A 68 2.64 7.46 -16.68
CA SER A 68 3.44 7.07 -15.54
C SER A 68 4.59 6.18 -15.97
N GLY A 69 5.74 6.34 -15.32
CA GLY A 69 6.76 5.30 -15.27
C GLY A 69 6.25 4.05 -14.55
N PRO A 70 7.13 3.26 -13.92
CA PRO A 70 6.69 2.11 -13.14
C PRO A 70 5.67 2.51 -12.07
N ILE A 71 4.53 1.81 -12.01
CA ILE A 71 3.46 2.07 -11.05
C ILE A 71 3.78 1.35 -9.75
N PRO A 72 3.90 2.07 -8.61
CA PRO A 72 4.16 1.43 -7.33
C PRO A 72 2.96 0.58 -6.90
N VAL A 73 3.25 -0.66 -6.51
CA VAL A 73 2.31 -1.57 -5.85
C VAL A 73 2.81 -1.78 -4.44
N VAL A 74 2.16 -1.14 -3.47
CA VAL A 74 2.58 -1.15 -2.07
C VAL A 74 2.03 -2.40 -1.40
N PHE A 75 2.94 -3.27 -0.98
CA PHE A 75 2.65 -4.53 -0.31
C PHE A 75 2.70 -4.38 1.21
N GLU A 76 1.77 -5.04 1.89
CA GLU A 76 1.72 -5.09 3.34
C GLU A 76 1.34 -6.50 3.79
N LYS A 77 2.10 -7.08 4.73
CA LYS A 77 1.86 -8.46 5.17
C LYS A 77 1.05 -8.46 6.47
N SER A 78 -0.05 -9.21 6.49
CA SER A 78 -0.80 -9.52 7.71
C SER A 78 -0.88 -11.03 7.89
N GLU A 79 -0.35 -11.54 9.02
CA GLU A 79 -0.25 -12.96 9.36
C GLU A 79 0.18 -13.85 8.18
N THR A 80 -0.78 -14.43 7.46
CA THR A 80 -0.59 -15.37 6.35
C THR A 80 -0.92 -14.79 4.97
N ILE A 81 -1.44 -13.56 4.90
CA ILE A 81 -1.96 -12.94 3.68
C ILE A 81 -1.11 -11.72 3.31
N LEU A 82 -0.83 -11.60 2.03
CA LEU A 82 -0.18 -10.43 1.47
C LEU A 82 -1.25 -9.50 0.92
N TRP A 83 -1.32 -8.30 1.47
CA TRP A 83 -2.15 -7.22 0.97
C TRP A 83 -1.33 -6.37 0.00
N ALA A 84 -2.03 -5.75 -0.92
CA ALA A 84 -1.43 -4.73 -1.76
C ALA A 84 -2.39 -3.61 -2.09
N ARG A 85 -1.83 -2.45 -2.35
CA ARG A 85 -2.56 -1.30 -2.85
C ARG A 85 -1.82 -0.57 -3.95
N VAL A 86 -2.60 0.05 -4.83
CA VAL A 86 -2.14 0.96 -5.88
C VAL A 86 -2.83 2.29 -5.67
N GLU A 87 -2.03 3.34 -5.55
CA GLU A 87 -2.48 4.71 -5.37
C GLU A 87 -2.17 5.50 -6.64
N LEU A 88 -3.22 5.92 -7.33
CA LEU A 88 -3.15 6.76 -8.53
C LEU A 88 -4.03 8.00 -8.33
N PRO A 89 -3.85 9.08 -9.11
CA PRO A 89 -4.70 10.26 -9.01
C PRO A 89 -6.17 9.89 -9.19
N ASN A 90 -6.98 10.05 -8.15
CA ASN A 90 -8.39 9.64 -8.12
C ASN A 90 -8.65 8.14 -8.28
N LEU A 91 -7.68 7.27 -7.96
CA LEU A 91 -7.92 5.83 -7.83
C LEU A 91 -7.17 5.25 -6.64
N LEU A 92 -7.90 4.57 -5.77
CA LEU A 92 -7.31 3.64 -4.80
C LEU A 92 -7.78 2.22 -5.14
N LEU A 93 -6.84 1.34 -5.44
CA LEU A 93 -7.11 -0.08 -5.62
C LEU A 93 -6.46 -0.84 -4.47
N VAL A 94 -7.23 -1.61 -3.74
CA VAL A 94 -6.76 -2.53 -2.69
C VAL A 94 -7.09 -3.95 -3.13
N THR A 95 -6.14 -4.86 -2.92
CA THR A 95 -6.32 -6.29 -3.19
C THR A 95 -5.48 -7.14 -2.23
N ARG A 96 -5.61 -8.45 -2.32
CA ARG A 96 -4.88 -9.41 -1.46
C ARG A 96 -4.66 -10.73 -2.18
N GLY A 97 -3.58 -11.41 -1.83
CA GLY A 97 -3.22 -12.70 -2.42
C GLY A 97 -2.14 -13.44 -1.65
N CYS A 98 -1.74 -14.60 -2.17
CA CYS A 98 -0.74 -15.46 -1.54
C CYS A 98 0.71 -15.10 -1.91
N THR A 99 0.94 -14.50 -3.08
CA THR A 99 2.27 -14.13 -3.57
C THR A 99 2.23 -12.77 -4.28
N ALA A 100 3.39 -12.11 -4.38
CA ALA A 100 3.51 -10.85 -5.10
C ALA A 100 3.10 -10.99 -6.58
N ASP A 101 3.52 -12.05 -7.26
CA ASP A 101 3.18 -12.29 -8.67
C ASP A 101 1.66 -12.47 -8.88
N CYS A 102 1.01 -13.21 -7.98
CA CYS A 102 -0.45 -13.40 -7.99
C CYS A 102 -1.17 -12.05 -7.86
N ILE A 103 -0.73 -11.22 -6.92
CA ILE A 103 -1.27 -9.88 -6.71
C ILE A 103 -1.03 -8.98 -7.91
N MET A 104 0.17 -8.98 -8.49
CA MET A 104 0.48 -8.15 -9.67
C MET A 104 -0.42 -8.51 -10.86
N ALA A 105 -0.66 -9.80 -11.09
CA ALA A 105 -1.59 -10.27 -12.11
C ALA A 105 -3.03 -9.82 -11.81
N GLN A 106 -3.44 -9.88 -10.54
CA GLN A 106 -4.76 -9.43 -10.10
C GLN A 106 -4.94 -7.92 -10.25
N VAL A 107 -3.95 -7.11 -9.86
CA VAL A 107 -3.93 -5.66 -10.07
C VAL A 107 -4.11 -5.33 -11.55
N ARG A 108 -3.35 -5.99 -12.45
CA ARG A 108 -3.50 -5.79 -13.90
C ARG A 108 -4.92 -6.10 -14.38
N THR A 109 -5.47 -7.23 -13.93
CA THR A 109 -6.81 -7.67 -14.33
C THR A 109 -7.90 -6.72 -13.81
N LEU A 110 -7.76 -6.25 -12.57
CA LEU A 110 -8.70 -5.31 -11.97
C LEU A 110 -8.65 -3.96 -12.68
N LEU A 111 -7.44 -3.41 -12.95
CA LEU A 111 -7.27 -2.18 -13.73
C LEU A 111 -7.87 -2.30 -15.13
N ALA A 112 -7.74 -3.47 -15.77
CA ALA A 112 -8.36 -3.74 -17.07
C ALA A 112 -9.89 -3.82 -17.00
N GLY A 113 -10.44 -4.35 -15.90
CA GLY A 113 -11.89 -4.44 -15.71
C GLY A 113 -12.55 -3.08 -15.44
N ILE A 114 -11.82 -2.11 -14.88
CA ILE A 114 -12.34 -0.75 -14.61
C ILE A 114 -11.97 0.26 -15.69
N ALA A 115 -10.97 -0.01 -16.51
CA ALA A 115 -10.66 0.80 -17.69
C ALA A 115 -11.63 0.39 -18.82
N ASP A 116 -12.67 1.19 -19.05
CA ASP A 116 -13.66 0.95 -20.12
C ASP A 116 -13.03 0.90 -21.54
N ASP A 117 -11.81 1.43 -21.71
CA ASP A 117 -11.07 1.37 -22.97
C ASP A 117 -10.07 0.21 -22.99
N HIS A 118 -9.98 -0.46 -24.14
CA HIS A 118 -8.97 -1.47 -24.51
C HIS A 118 -7.53 -0.90 -24.57
N GLN A 119 -7.15 -0.06 -23.60
CA GLN A 119 -5.78 0.39 -23.43
C GLN A 119 -4.88 -0.82 -23.28
N ASN A 120 -3.70 -0.77 -23.89
CA ASN A 120 -2.72 -1.84 -23.83
C ASN A 120 -2.06 -1.87 -22.44
N LEU A 121 -2.81 -2.37 -21.45
CA LEU A 121 -2.38 -2.47 -20.06
C LEU A 121 -1.28 -3.51 -19.86
N ASP A 122 -1.00 -4.35 -20.87
CA ASP A 122 0.13 -5.27 -20.86
C ASP A 122 1.48 -4.54 -20.88
N ALA A 123 1.51 -3.30 -21.37
CA ALA A 123 2.70 -2.46 -21.32
C ALA A 123 2.97 -1.86 -19.93
N LEU A 124 2.01 -1.93 -19.00
CA LEU A 124 2.18 -1.37 -17.66
C LEU A 124 3.24 -2.15 -16.88
N ARG A 125 4.20 -1.41 -16.34
CA ARG A 125 5.25 -1.93 -15.47
C ARG A 125 4.86 -1.64 -14.03
N PHE A 126 4.64 -2.68 -13.23
CA PHE A 126 4.44 -2.53 -11.81
C PHE A 126 5.77 -2.66 -11.08
N GLN A 127 5.99 -1.78 -10.11
CA GLN A 127 7.15 -1.81 -9.24
C GLN A 127 6.70 -2.19 -7.82
N PRO A 128 7.17 -3.32 -7.27
CA PRO A 128 6.85 -3.68 -5.90
C PRO A 128 7.47 -2.66 -4.94
N ALA A 129 6.65 -2.13 -4.05
CA ALA A 129 7.01 -1.31 -2.91
C ALA A 129 6.49 -1.98 -1.64
N TYR A 130 7.06 -1.70 -0.48
CA TYR A 130 6.60 -2.28 0.79
C TYR A 130 6.19 -1.18 1.77
N GLU A 131 5.07 -1.39 2.44
CA GLU A 131 4.67 -0.55 3.56
C GLU A 131 5.63 -0.76 4.72
N THR A 132 6.21 0.35 5.21
CA THR A 132 7.19 0.34 6.30
C THR A 132 6.86 1.34 7.40
N SER A 133 5.75 2.09 7.28
CA SER A 133 5.36 3.13 8.23
C SER A 133 5.28 2.61 9.67
N VAL A 134 4.72 1.42 9.90
CA VAL A 134 4.63 0.79 11.24
C VAL A 134 6.02 0.52 11.83
N VAL A 135 6.94 0.03 11.00
CA VAL A 135 8.34 -0.17 11.39
C VAL A 135 8.98 1.17 11.80
N TRP A 136 8.63 2.24 11.09
CA TRP A 136 9.18 3.57 11.37
C TRP A 136 8.63 4.21 12.64
N GLU A 137 7.37 3.98 12.98
CA GLU A 137 6.83 4.43 14.26
C GLU A 137 7.61 3.80 15.43
N LEU A 138 7.83 2.48 15.36
CA LEU A 138 8.69 1.75 16.29
C LEU A 138 10.13 2.28 16.31
N LEU A 139 10.69 2.66 15.16
CA LEU A 139 12.07 3.15 15.07
C LEU A 139 12.25 4.59 15.53
N ARG A 140 11.22 5.43 15.37
CA ARG A 140 11.18 6.78 15.92
C ARG A 140 11.29 6.72 17.45
N GLU A 141 10.67 5.74 18.08
CA GLU A 141 10.83 5.47 19.52
C GLU A 141 12.24 4.98 19.87
N LEU A 142 12.90 4.24 18.97
CA LEU A 142 14.19 3.57 19.20
C LEU A 142 15.46 4.36 18.81
N LYS A 143 15.36 5.65 18.45
CA LYS A 143 16.46 6.52 17.94
C LYS A 143 17.05 6.04 16.60
N ALA A 144 16.45 6.51 15.50
CA ALA A 144 16.74 6.19 14.10
C ALA A 144 18.22 6.28 13.64
N THR A 145 19.06 7.10 14.28
CA THR A 145 20.44 7.34 13.87
C THR A 145 21.32 6.08 13.91
N ARG A 146 21.18 5.24 14.94
CA ARG A 146 21.98 4.00 15.05
C ARG A 146 21.55 2.92 14.07
N LEU A 147 20.27 2.91 13.68
CA LEU A 147 19.80 1.96 12.68
C LEU A 147 20.26 2.32 11.27
N ALA A 148 20.25 3.61 10.93
CA ALA A 148 20.75 4.10 9.64
C ALA A 148 22.17 3.59 9.36
N GLU A 149 23.04 3.71 10.36
CA GLU A 149 24.43 3.22 10.33
C GLU A 149 24.50 1.69 10.19
N GLN A 150 23.63 0.94 10.88
CA GLN A 150 23.63 -0.52 10.84
C GLN A 150 23.17 -1.10 9.50
N ILE A 151 22.26 -0.42 8.80
CA ILE A 151 21.70 -0.90 7.52
C ILE A 151 22.34 -0.25 6.29
N GLY A 152 23.31 0.65 6.49
CA GLY A 152 24.02 1.31 5.38
C GLY A 152 23.15 2.26 4.56
N ILE A 153 22.08 2.80 5.15
CA ILE A 153 21.17 3.76 4.50
C ILE A 153 21.46 5.15 5.07
N ASN A 154 21.56 6.17 4.21
CA ASN A 154 21.71 7.55 4.63
C ASN A 154 20.52 7.96 5.52
N THR A 155 20.79 8.62 6.65
CA THR A 155 19.79 9.12 7.60
C THR A 155 18.71 10.00 6.95
N GLN A 156 19.02 10.72 5.87
CA GLN A 156 18.04 11.47 5.09
C GLN A 156 17.08 10.57 4.32
N LEU A 157 17.59 9.53 3.63
CA LEU A 157 16.75 8.53 2.97
C LEU A 157 15.92 7.77 4.00
N LEU A 158 16.51 7.47 5.16
CA LEU A 158 15.80 6.88 6.29
C LEU A 158 14.67 7.80 6.78
N SER A 159 14.94 9.09 6.95
CA SER A 159 13.95 10.10 7.37
C SER A 159 12.80 10.24 6.36
N GLN A 160 13.11 10.28 5.07
CA GLN A 160 12.11 10.33 3.99
C GLN A 160 11.26 9.07 3.91
N THR A 161 11.84 7.92 4.25
CA THR A 161 11.09 6.67 4.35
C THR A 161 10.20 6.66 5.60
N ILE A 162 10.72 7.16 6.74
CA ILE A 162 9.94 7.36 7.99
C ILE A 162 8.71 8.24 7.76
N SER A 163 8.85 9.29 6.96
CA SER A 163 7.73 10.19 6.64
C SER A 163 6.77 9.66 5.57
N GLY A 164 6.96 8.43 5.08
CA GLY A 164 6.15 7.84 4.02
C GLY A 164 6.30 8.54 2.65
N THR A 165 7.33 9.38 2.49
CA THR A 165 7.57 10.12 1.24
C THR A 165 8.37 9.32 0.22
N THR A 166 9.04 8.26 0.66
CA THR A 166 9.85 7.36 -0.17
C THR A 166 9.64 5.92 0.28
N HIS A 167 9.68 4.97 -0.66
CA HIS A 167 9.63 3.53 -0.36
C HIS A 167 11.00 2.86 -0.56
N LEU A 168 11.30 1.86 0.27
CA LEU A 168 12.53 1.07 0.12
C LEU A 168 12.39 0.00 -0.98
N CYS A 169 13.51 -0.36 -1.59
CA CYS A 169 13.55 -1.53 -2.48
C CYS A 169 13.48 -2.84 -1.66
N PRO A 170 13.15 -3.99 -2.29
CA PRO A 170 13.00 -5.26 -1.58
C PRO A 170 14.24 -5.67 -0.76
N GLU A 171 15.45 -5.46 -1.29
CA GLU A 171 16.69 -5.78 -0.59
C GLU A 171 16.89 -4.91 0.65
N GLN A 172 16.63 -3.60 0.54
CA GLN A 172 16.71 -2.64 1.66
C GLN A 172 15.66 -2.95 2.74
N ALA A 173 14.43 -3.28 2.33
CA ALA A 173 13.38 -3.69 3.25
C ALA A 173 13.76 -4.98 4.01
N ALA A 174 14.36 -5.97 3.33
CA ALA A 174 14.84 -7.19 3.95
C ALA A 174 16.01 -6.95 4.94
N GLN A 175 16.95 -6.07 4.58
CA GLN A 175 18.04 -5.67 5.49
C GLN A 175 17.53 -4.94 6.73
N LEU A 176 16.59 -4.02 6.55
CA LEU A 176 15.92 -3.32 7.63
C LEU A 176 15.21 -4.30 8.57
N GLN A 177 14.42 -5.23 8.03
CA GLN A 177 13.76 -6.27 8.82
C GLN A 177 14.76 -7.09 9.64
N LYS A 178 15.91 -7.46 9.05
CA LYS A 178 16.97 -8.20 9.75
C LYS A 178 17.59 -7.39 10.88
N ALA A 179 17.83 -6.10 10.67
CA ALA A 179 18.36 -5.20 11.70
C ALA A 179 17.38 -5.02 12.86
N LEU A 180 16.08 -4.86 12.55
CA LEU A 180 15.01 -4.80 13.54
C LEU A 180 14.88 -6.09 14.35
N HIS A 181 14.88 -7.25 13.70
CA HIS A 181 14.89 -8.53 14.41
C HIS A 181 16.13 -8.70 15.30
N LYS A 182 17.28 -8.18 14.88
CA LYS A 182 18.48 -8.16 15.72
C LYS A 182 18.29 -7.23 16.92
N LEU A 183 17.78 -6.03 16.71
CA LEU A 183 17.51 -5.06 17.78
C LEU A 183 16.46 -5.58 18.77
N GLY A 184 15.34 -6.12 18.29
CA GLY A 184 14.31 -6.72 19.13
C GLY A 184 14.86 -7.85 20.01
N ARG A 185 15.73 -8.71 19.45
CA ARG A 185 16.45 -9.75 20.24
C ARG A 185 17.45 -9.17 21.24
N GLN A 186 18.02 -7.99 20.98
CA GLN A 186 18.90 -7.32 21.93
C GLN A 186 18.08 -6.71 23.07
N LEU A 187 16.98 -6.03 22.75
CA LEU A 187 16.06 -5.44 23.73
C LEU A 187 15.44 -6.50 24.64
N SER A 188 15.04 -7.66 24.10
CA SER A 188 14.48 -8.76 24.90
C SER A 188 15.46 -9.37 25.91
N ARG A 189 16.76 -9.09 25.78
CA ARG A 189 17.80 -9.57 26.70
C ARG A 189 18.12 -8.56 27.81
N VAL A 190 17.62 -7.33 27.69
CA VAL A 190 17.80 -6.30 28.72
C VAL A 190 16.71 -6.53 29.78
N SER A 191 17.05 -7.21 30.87
CA SER A 191 16.23 -7.19 32.09
C SER A 191 16.75 -6.09 33.01
N ILE A 192 15.83 -5.26 33.52
CA ILE A 192 16.14 -4.28 34.56
C ILE A 192 15.84 -4.96 35.89
N HIS A 193 16.85 -5.04 36.76
CA HIS A 193 16.72 -5.47 38.16
C HIS A 193 16.82 -4.25 39.06
#